data_AF-X1GE94-F1
#
_entry.id   AF-X1GE94-F1
#
_cell.length_a   1.000
_cell.length_b   1.000
_cell.length_c   1.000
_cell.angle_alpha   90.00
_cell.angle_beta   90.00
_cell.angle_gamma   90.00
#
_symmetry.space_group_name_H-M   'P 1'
#
loop_
_entity.id
_entity.type
_entity.pdbx_description
1 polymer ?
#
loop_
_entity_poly.entity_id
_entity_poly.type
_entity_poly.pdbx_seq_one_letter_code
_entity_poly.pdbx_strand_id
1 'polypeptide(L)'
;PPFFKKGIMQQEEISRYSKKLMEQFDIKATDSKQIIKFLSGGNQQKVIVSREVSQDPTVIIAAQPTRGLDIGAIEYNKKISRNFGQ
;
A
#
# COMPACT_ATOMS: atom_id res chain seq x y z
N PRO A 1 5.08 7.51 10.69
CA PRO A 1 4.51 8.84 11.03
C PRO A 1 3.63 8.77 12.29
N PRO A 2 3.63 9.77 13.20
CA PRO A 2 2.80 9.70 14.39
C PRO A 2 1.35 10.06 14.04
N PHE A 3 0.53 9.05 13.76
CA PHE A 3 -0.93 9.19 13.55
C PHE A 3 -1.71 9.47 14.85
N PHE A 4 -1.01 9.78 15.94
CA PHE A 4 -1.57 10.11 17.24
C PHE A 4 -0.82 11.29 17.88
N LYS A 5 -1.53 12.12 18.63
CA LYS A 5 -0.97 13.23 19.43
C LYS A 5 -1.72 13.29 20.76
N LYS A 6 -0.99 13.19 21.88
CA LYS A 6 -1.56 13.20 23.25
C LYS A 6 -2.71 12.20 23.44
N GLY A 7 -2.58 10.98 22.90
CA GLY A 7 -3.61 9.93 22.99
C GLY A 7 -4.80 10.08 22.01
N ILE A 8 -4.82 11.13 21.20
CA ILE A 8 -5.88 11.38 20.21
C ILE A 8 -5.38 11.02 18.82
N MET A 9 -6.20 10.29 18.07
CA MET A 9 -5.92 9.92 16.68
C MET A 9 -6.07 11.13 15.74
N GLN A 10 -5.07 11.37 14.90
CA GLN A 10 -5.06 12.48 13.94
C GLN A 10 -5.72 12.04 12.62
N GLN A 11 -7.07 12.04 12.59
CA GLN A 11 -7.86 11.51 11.46
C GLN A 11 -7.55 12.18 10.11
N GLU A 12 -7.29 13.48 10.11
CA GLU A 12 -6.94 14.21 8.88
C GLU A 12 -5.59 13.75 8.31
N GLU A 13 -4.58 13.56 9.18
CA GLU A 13 -3.26 13.07 8.79
C GLU A 13 -3.32 11.63 8.29
N ILE A 14 -4.12 10.77 8.95
CA ILE A 14 -4.37 9.40 8.49
C ILE A 14 -5.01 9.42 7.11
N SER A 15 -6.06 10.22 6.92
CA SER A 15 -6.76 10.32 5.64
C SER A 15 -5.82 10.82 4.52
N ARG A 16 -5.00 11.83 4.81
CA ARG A 16 -4.01 12.38 3.88
C ARG A 16 -2.96 11.33 3.51
N TYR A 17 -2.45 10.59 4.51
CA TYR A 17 -1.49 9.52 4.29
C TYR A 17 -2.09 8.37 3.46
N SER A 18 -3.30 7.93 3.79
CA SER A 18 -3.99 6.90 3.03
C SER A 18 -4.21 7.30 1.58
N LYS A 19 -4.63 8.55 1.30
CA LYS A 19 -4.78 9.07 -0.07
C LYS A 19 -3.46 9.09 -0.83
N LYS A 20 -2.37 9.55 -0.18
CA LYS A 20 -1.02 9.52 -0.75
C LYS A 20 -0.61 8.10 -1.16
N LEU A 21 -0.85 7.10 -0.30
CA LEU A 21 -0.54 5.71 -0.63
C LEU A 21 -1.46 5.16 -1.73
N MET A 22 -2.74 5.53 -1.75
CA MET A 22 -3.64 5.15 -2.84
C MET A 22 -3.16 5.65 -4.19
N GLU A 23 -2.72 6.90 -4.26
CA GLU A 23 -2.15 7.49 -5.48
C GLU A 23 -0.83 6.83 -5.87
N GLN A 24 0.11 6.69 -4.92
CA GLN A 24 1.45 6.14 -5.17
C GLN A 24 1.42 4.67 -5.64
N PHE A 25 0.45 3.88 -5.18
CA PHE A 25 0.32 2.45 -5.50
C PHE A 25 -0.82 2.16 -6.49
N ASP A 26 -1.45 3.19 -7.06
CA ASP A 26 -2.60 3.08 -7.97
C ASP A 26 -3.72 2.16 -7.41
N ILE A 27 -4.10 2.38 -6.14
CA ILE A 27 -5.17 1.63 -5.47
C ILE A 27 -6.51 2.24 -5.88
N LYS A 28 -7.31 1.48 -6.61
CA LYS A 28 -8.64 1.87 -7.06
C LYS A 28 -9.67 1.51 -5.99
N ALA A 29 -10.08 2.52 -5.23
CA ALA A 29 -11.17 2.48 -4.26
C ALA A 29 -11.99 3.78 -4.37
N THR A 30 -13.26 3.75 -3.97
CA THR A 30 -14.14 4.93 -3.96
C THR A 30 -13.63 6.01 -3.01
N ASP A 31 -13.08 5.60 -1.85
CA ASP A 31 -12.40 6.47 -0.90
C ASP A 31 -11.42 5.67 0.00
N SER A 32 -10.69 6.37 0.88
CA SER A 32 -9.74 5.77 1.83
C SER A 32 -10.39 5.05 3.01
N LYS A 33 -11.73 5.05 3.11
CA LYS A 33 -12.53 4.38 4.15
C LYS A 33 -13.24 3.13 3.63
N GLN A 34 -13.23 2.87 2.33
CA GLN A 34 -13.82 1.69 1.74
C GLN A 34 -13.26 0.41 2.38
N ILE A 35 -14.15 -0.52 2.74
CA ILE A 35 -13.74 -1.78 3.35
C ILE A 35 -12.98 -2.63 2.31
N ILE A 36 -11.75 -3.02 2.67
CA ILE A 36 -10.81 -3.73 1.79
C ILE A 36 -11.41 -4.99 1.15
N LYS A 37 -12.25 -5.74 1.86
CA LYS A 37 -12.87 -6.99 1.34
C LYS A 37 -13.71 -6.80 0.08
N PHE A 38 -14.15 -5.57 -0.19
CA PHE A 38 -14.94 -5.23 -1.38
C PHE A 38 -14.09 -4.73 -2.56
N LEU A 39 -12.77 -4.61 -2.39
CA LEU A 39 -11.85 -4.32 -3.49
C LEU A 39 -11.59 -5.58 -4.31
N SER A 40 -11.21 -5.43 -5.58
CA SER A 40 -10.71 -6.56 -6.38
C SER A 40 -9.43 -7.12 -5.75
N GLY A 41 -9.15 -8.42 -5.95
CA GLY A 41 -7.95 -9.06 -5.39
C GLY A 41 -6.65 -8.32 -5.70
N GLY A 42 -6.52 -7.75 -6.91
CA GLY A 42 -5.37 -6.92 -7.27
C GLY A 42 -5.26 -5.62 -6.46
N ASN A 43 -6.37 -4.93 -6.20
CA ASN A 43 -6.36 -3.73 -5.34
C ASN A 43 -6.15 -4.08 -3.86
N GLN A 44 -6.66 -5.22 -3.40
CA GLN A 44 -6.37 -5.73 -2.05
C GLN A 44 -4.86 -5.96 -1.86
N GLN A 45 -4.19 -6.56 -2.86
CA GLN A 45 -2.74 -6.74 -2.81
C GLN A 45 -1.98 -5.42 -2.86
N LYS A 46 -2.39 -4.48 -3.71
CA LYS A 46 -1.78 -3.13 -3.73
C LYS A 46 -1.89 -2.43 -2.37
N VAL A 47 -2.99 -2.60 -1.63
CA VAL A 47 -3.13 -2.08 -0.25
C VAL A 47 -2.14 -2.73 0.72
N ILE A 48 -1.95 -4.05 0.63
CA ILE A 48 -0.98 -4.76 1.49
C ILE A 48 0.43 -4.28 1.16
N VAL A 49 0.80 -4.27 -0.12
CA VAL A 49 2.12 -3.81 -0.57
C VAL A 49 2.38 -2.36 -0.16
N SER A 50 1.39 -1.47 -0.32
CA SER A 50 1.54 -0.07 0.09
C SER A 50 1.78 0.09 1.58
N ARG A 51 1.10 -0.69 2.41
CA ARG A 51 1.29 -0.71 3.86
C ARG A 51 2.69 -1.19 4.27
N GLU A 52 3.17 -2.27 3.66
CA GLU A 52 4.46 -2.86 4.05
C GLU A 52 5.64 -2.04 3.51
N VAL A 53 5.57 -1.59 2.25
CA VAL A 53 6.65 -0.81 1.61
C VAL A 53 6.74 0.61 2.18
N SER A 54 5.61 1.24 2.54
CA SER A 54 5.61 2.62 3.06
C SER A 54 6.27 2.79 4.43
N GLN A 55 6.56 1.69 5.11
CA GLN A 55 7.33 1.68 6.35
C GLN A 55 8.85 1.64 6.12
N ASP A 56 9.29 1.70 4.87
CA ASP A 56 10.69 1.68 4.47
C ASP A 56 11.48 0.49 5.10
N PRO A 57 11.00 -0.76 4.92
CA PRO A 57 11.65 -1.91 5.52
C PRO A 57 12.99 -2.20 4.84
N THR A 58 13.98 -2.68 5.58
CA THR A 58 15.27 -3.11 4.99
C THR A 58 15.13 -4.41 4.17
N VAL A 59 14.15 -5.27 4.50
CA VAL A 59 13.91 -6.56 3.83
C VAL A 59 12.40 -6.83 3.78
N ILE A 60 11.92 -7.36 2.65
CA ILE A 60 10.55 -7.88 2.49
C ILE A 60 10.62 -9.33 2.02
N ILE A 61 9.89 -10.23 2.69
CA ILE A 61 9.72 -11.62 2.28
C ILE A 61 8.29 -11.80 1.79
N ALA A 62 8.12 -12.08 0.50
CA ALA A 62 6.81 -12.31 -0.11
C ALA A 62 6.61 -13.79 -0.44
N ALA A 63 5.57 -14.41 0.13
CA ALA A 63 5.14 -15.76 -0.22
C ALA A 63 3.97 -15.68 -1.23
N GLN A 64 4.12 -16.32 -2.40
CA GLN A 64 3.13 -16.32 -3.50
C GLN A 64 2.73 -14.92 -4.01
N PRO A 65 3.67 -14.08 -4.47
CA PRO A 65 3.41 -12.68 -4.86
C PRO A 65 2.56 -12.51 -6.13
N THR A 66 2.15 -13.60 -6.77
CA THR A 66 1.46 -13.61 -8.07
C THR A 66 0.09 -14.28 -8.03
N ARG A 67 -0.35 -14.85 -6.89
CA ARG A 67 -1.69 -15.46 -6.82
C ARG A 67 -2.75 -14.37 -6.88
N GLY A 68 -3.37 -14.18 -8.04
CA GLY A 68 -4.44 -13.19 -8.26
C GLY A 68 -3.98 -11.80 -8.72
N LEU A 69 -2.81 -11.69 -9.37
CA LEU A 69 -2.24 -10.42 -9.82
C LEU A 69 -1.98 -10.41 -11.34
N ASP A 70 -2.63 -9.47 -12.04
CA ASP A 70 -2.39 -9.13 -13.44
C ASP A 70 -0.90 -8.84 -13.71
N ILE A 71 -0.45 -9.17 -14.92
CA ILE A 71 0.94 -9.00 -15.41
C ILE A 71 1.52 -7.60 -15.12
N GLY A 72 0.67 -6.56 -15.02
CA GLY A 72 1.08 -5.18 -14.70
C GLY A 72 1.68 -4.98 -13.29
N ALA A 73 1.39 -5.83 -12.31
CA ALA A 73 1.98 -5.70 -10.98
C ALA A 73 3.37 -6.37 -10.85
N ILE A 74 3.73 -7.25 -11.80
CA ILE A 74 5.08 -7.80 -11.90
C ILE A 74 6.06 -6.70 -12.35
N GLU A 75 5.64 -5.80 -13.24
CA GLU A 75 6.42 -4.60 -13.59
C GLU A 75 6.56 -3.64 -12.41
N TYR A 76 5.52 -3.50 -11.58
CA TYR A 76 5.58 -2.69 -10.36
C TYR A 76 6.55 -3.27 -9.33
N ASN A 77 6.51 -4.59 -9.09
CA ASN A 77 7.48 -5.28 -8.23
C ASN A 77 8.91 -5.14 -8.76
N LYS A 78 9.13 -5.22 -10.09
CA LYS A 78 10.44 -4.93 -10.70
C LYS A 78 10.90 -3.48 -10.43
N LYS A 79 9.99 -2.51 -10.43
CA LYS A 79 10.31 -1.10 -10.18
C LYS A 79 10.65 -0.86 -8.70
N ILE A 80 9.96 -1.52 -7.77
CA ILE A 80 10.27 -1.48 -6.33
C ILE A 80 11.61 -2.18 -6.05
N SER A 81 11.85 -3.40 -6.55
CA SER A 81 13.13 -4.11 -6.36
C SER A 81 14.34 -3.34 -6.91
N ARG A 82 14.14 -2.44 -7.88
CA ARG A 82 15.23 -1.64 -8.46
C ARG A 82 15.56 -0.37 -7.66
N ASN A 83 14.67 0.07 -6.76
CA ASN A 83 14.87 1.21 -5.87
C ASN A 83 15.16 0.79 -4.42
N PHE A 84 14.93 -0.47 -4.04
CA PHE A 84 15.43 -1.04 -2.79
C PHE A 84 16.95 -1.17 -2.86
N GLY A 85 17.68 -0.18 -2.35
CA GLY A 85 19.15 -0.18 -2.29
C GLY A 85 19.86 1.05 -2.87
N GLN A 86 19.13 2.09 -3.28
CA GLN A 86 19.68 3.44 -3.49
C GLN A 86 19.17 4.41 -2.44
#